data_AF-A0A258TAI9-F1
#
_entry.id   AF-A0A258TAI9-F1
#
_cell.length_a   1.000
_cell.length_b   1.000
_cell.length_c   1.000
_cell.angle_alpha   90.00
_cell.angle_beta   90.00
_cell.angle_gamma   90.00
#
_symmetry.space_group_name_H-M   'P 1'
#
loop_
_entity.id
_entity.type
_entity.pdbx_description
1 polymer ?
#
loop_
_entity_poly.entity_id
_entity_poly.type
_entity_poly.pdbx_seq_one_letter_code
_entity_poly.pdbx_strand_id
1 'polypeptide(L)'
;MAETRDPTMPCGIIRVTALCPLCRYRHNGHWSGHPSRLARTFGKRFGDKAYAFEELVAEQVSARICYELGLPADLHESHASYIAHWLDILKSDKTAIITAAAKADQAFNLLAAYSGYESEPAEEAHEEAPVPAYA
;
A
#
# COMPACT_ATOMS: atom_id res chain seq x y z
N MET A 1 41.65 8.98 7.88
CA MET A 1 41.59 7.52 8.03
C MET A 1 40.42 7.06 7.19
N ALA A 2 40.69 6.36 6.08
CA ALA A 2 39.66 5.93 5.14
C ALA A 2 39.06 4.61 5.63
N GLU A 3 37.77 4.63 5.95
CA GLU A 3 37.03 3.48 6.42
C GLU A 3 36.85 2.49 5.25
N THR A 4 37.49 1.34 5.37
CA THR A 4 37.45 0.27 4.38
C THR A 4 36.07 -0.38 4.42
N ARG A 5 35.29 -0.22 3.34
CA ARG A 5 33.97 -0.86 3.18
C ARG A 5 34.08 -2.38 3.34
N ASP A 6 33.19 -2.93 4.16
CA ASP A 6 33.03 -4.37 4.39
C ASP A 6 32.60 -5.08 3.09
N PRO A 7 33.38 -6.08 2.60
CA PRO A 7 33.09 -6.81 1.37
C PRO A 7 31.82 -7.69 1.44
N THR A 8 31.23 -7.88 2.62
CA THR A 8 29.98 -8.61 2.81
C THR A 8 28.73 -7.72 2.80
N MET A 9 28.89 -6.38 2.73
CA MET A 9 27.76 -5.48 2.56
C MET A 9 27.21 -5.60 1.13
N PRO A 10 25.96 -6.07 0.94
CA PRO A 10 25.36 -6.12 -0.37
C PRO A 10 25.29 -4.70 -0.96
N CYS A 11 25.87 -4.53 -2.14
CA CYS A 11 25.85 -3.29 -2.89
C CYS A 11 24.41 -2.86 -3.18
N GLY A 12 24.14 -1.55 -3.11
CA GLY A 12 22.79 -0.97 -3.04
C GLY A 12 21.77 -1.39 -4.10
N ILE A 13 22.19 -1.99 -5.22
CA ILE A 13 21.32 -2.58 -6.23
C ILE A 13 20.50 -3.77 -5.69
N ILE A 14 21.04 -4.57 -4.75
CA ILE A 14 20.32 -5.74 -4.22
C ILE A 14 19.16 -5.30 -3.31
N ARG A 15 19.34 -4.23 -2.52
CA ARG A 15 18.23 -3.61 -1.75
C ARG A 15 17.16 -2.97 -2.65
N VAL A 16 17.52 -2.49 -3.84
CA VAL A 16 16.56 -1.89 -4.79
C VAL A 16 15.61 -2.93 -5.40
N THR A 17 15.96 -4.23 -5.40
CA THR A 17 15.05 -5.27 -5.91
C THR A 17 13.80 -5.47 -5.05
N ALA A 18 13.85 -5.18 -3.74
CA ALA A 18 12.67 -5.17 -2.85
C ALA A 18 11.79 -3.92 -3.03
N LEU A 19 12.34 -2.82 -3.56
CA LEU A 19 11.57 -1.64 -3.95
C LEU A 19 10.72 -1.86 -5.22
N CYS A 20 11.15 -2.78 -6.09
CA CYS A 20 10.47 -3.08 -7.34
C CYS A 20 9.05 -3.68 -7.14
N PRO A 21 8.82 -4.63 -6.21
CA PRO A 21 7.50 -5.15 -5.85
C PRO A 21 6.50 -4.06 -5.46
N LEU A 22 6.79 -3.25 -4.44
CA LEU A 22 5.85 -2.26 -3.91
C LEU A 22 5.49 -1.19 -4.95
N CYS A 23 6.47 -0.65 -5.67
CA CYS A 23 6.19 0.32 -6.73
C CYS A 23 5.37 -0.31 -7.85
N ARG A 24 5.63 -1.57 -8.22
CA ARG A 24 4.87 -2.28 -9.25
C ARG A 24 3.41 -2.51 -8.83
N TYR A 25 3.19 -2.98 -7.61
CA TYR A 25 1.84 -3.29 -7.11
C TYR A 25 1.01 -2.05 -6.83
N ARG A 26 1.62 -0.95 -6.38
CA ARG A 26 0.94 0.35 -6.29
C ARG A 26 0.40 0.80 -7.66
N HIS A 27 1.17 0.66 -8.74
CA HIS A 27 0.68 0.98 -10.08
C HIS A 27 -0.45 0.04 -10.55
N ASN A 28 -0.47 -1.23 -10.13
CA ASN A 28 -1.61 -2.12 -10.35
C ASN A 28 -2.85 -1.65 -9.57
N GLY A 29 -2.66 -1.13 -8.36
CA GLY A 29 -3.68 -0.43 -7.57
C GLY A 29 -4.33 0.68 -8.38
N HIS A 30 -3.55 1.62 -8.93
CA HIS A 30 -4.08 2.67 -9.80
C HIS A 30 -4.75 2.14 -11.07
N TRP A 31 -4.16 1.12 -11.70
CA TRP A 31 -4.74 0.50 -12.88
C TRP A 31 -6.18 0.06 -12.58
N SER A 32 -6.44 -0.63 -11.46
CA SER A 32 -7.81 -1.08 -11.11
C SER A 32 -8.87 0.04 -11.04
N GLY A 33 -8.48 1.30 -10.85
CA GLY A 33 -9.38 2.44 -10.70
C GLY A 33 -9.99 2.99 -11.99
N HIS A 34 -9.53 2.56 -13.17
CA HIS A 34 -10.02 3.08 -14.47
C HIS A 34 -11.56 2.96 -14.61
N PRO A 35 -12.23 3.88 -15.34
CA PRO A 35 -13.69 3.88 -15.52
C PRO A 35 -14.30 2.57 -16.02
N SER A 36 -13.56 1.79 -16.82
CA SER A 36 -14.01 0.48 -17.31
C SER A 36 -13.86 -0.67 -16.29
N ARG A 37 -13.39 -0.37 -15.08
CA ARG A 37 -13.09 -1.32 -14.00
C ARG A 37 -13.84 -0.90 -12.73
N LEU A 38 -13.14 -0.39 -11.71
CA LEU A 38 -13.77 0.04 -10.45
C LEU A 38 -14.23 1.50 -10.46
N ALA A 39 -13.99 2.23 -11.56
CA ALA A 39 -14.47 3.59 -11.76
C ALA A 39 -14.25 4.52 -10.56
N ARG A 40 -13.06 4.44 -9.94
CA ARG A 40 -12.70 5.30 -8.81
C ARG A 40 -12.41 6.72 -9.29
N THR A 41 -12.76 7.69 -8.46
CA THR A 41 -12.57 9.10 -8.78
C THR A 41 -11.13 9.51 -8.48
N PHE A 42 -10.36 9.82 -9.52
CA PHE A 42 -9.04 10.41 -9.40
C PHE A 42 -9.13 11.92 -9.26
N GLY A 43 -8.29 12.48 -8.39
CA GLY A 43 -8.06 13.92 -8.34
C GLY A 43 -7.56 14.48 -9.67
N LYS A 44 -7.81 15.76 -9.91
CA LYS A 44 -7.33 16.46 -11.11
C LYS A 44 -5.92 17.04 -10.93
N ARG A 45 -5.46 17.22 -9.69
CA ARG A 45 -4.15 17.83 -9.38
C ARG A 45 -3.45 17.09 -8.24
N PHE A 46 -2.13 16.99 -8.37
CA PHE A 46 -1.27 16.50 -7.29
C PHE A 46 -1.50 17.31 -6.01
N GLY A 47 -1.76 16.61 -4.90
CA GLY A 47 -2.07 17.22 -3.59
C GLY A 47 -3.55 17.55 -3.35
N ASP A 48 -4.46 17.29 -4.30
CA ASP A 48 -5.89 17.38 -3.98
C ASP A 48 -6.34 16.19 -3.10
N LYS A 49 -7.44 16.35 -2.37
CA LYS A 49 -7.93 15.32 -1.44
C LYS A 49 -8.27 14.00 -2.13
N ALA A 50 -8.79 14.04 -3.35
CA ALA A 50 -9.16 12.85 -4.10
C ALA A 50 -7.92 12.10 -4.61
N TYR A 51 -6.90 12.84 -5.02
CA TYR A 51 -5.58 12.35 -5.40
C TYR A 51 -4.92 11.67 -4.19
N ALA A 52 -4.81 12.36 -3.06
CA ALA A 52 -4.20 11.78 -1.85
C ALA A 52 -5.00 10.58 -1.31
N PHE A 53 -6.32 10.57 -1.46
CA PHE A 53 -7.15 9.41 -1.13
C PHE A 53 -6.87 8.22 -2.06
N GLU A 54 -6.72 8.42 -3.37
CA GLU A 54 -6.40 7.34 -4.30
C GLU A 54 -4.97 6.82 -4.10
N GLU A 55 -4.02 7.68 -3.74
CA GLU A 55 -2.68 7.27 -3.32
C GLU A 55 -2.73 6.34 -2.08
N LEU A 56 -3.57 6.67 -1.10
CA LEU A 56 -3.79 5.83 0.08
C LEU A 56 -4.41 4.47 -0.29
N VAL A 57 -5.35 4.44 -1.24
CA VAL A 57 -5.96 3.20 -1.73
C VAL A 57 -4.92 2.35 -2.44
N ALA A 58 -4.13 2.94 -3.35
CA ALA A 58 -3.12 2.23 -4.12
C ALA A 58 -2.00 1.66 -3.23
N GLU A 59 -1.62 2.38 -2.17
CA GLU A 59 -0.64 1.89 -1.20
C GLU A 59 -1.18 0.69 -0.41
N GLN A 60 -2.43 0.75 0.07
CA GLN A 60 -3.05 -0.39 0.77
C GLN A 60 -3.19 -1.62 -0.12
N VAL A 61 -3.50 -1.45 -1.42
CA VAL A 61 -3.49 -2.57 -2.39
C VAL A 61 -2.10 -3.19 -2.49
N SER A 62 -1.06 -2.36 -2.60
CA SER A 62 0.32 -2.81 -2.66
C SER A 62 0.72 -3.61 -1.41
N ALA A 63 0.42 -3.07 -0.24
CA ALA A 63 0.67 -3.72 1.04
C ALA A 63 -0.07 -5.06 1.16
N ARG A 64 -1.34 -5.11 0.75
CA ARG A 64 -2.13 -6.36 0.77
C ARG A 64 -1.55 -7.41 -0.16
N ILE A 65 -1.16 -7.04 -1.39
CA ILE A 65 -0.52 -7.98 -2.32
C ILE A 65 0.81 -8.49 -1.74
N CYS A 66 1.61 -7.63 -1.13
CA CYS A 66 2.84 -8.06 -0.47
C CYS A 66 2.58 -9.05 0.66
N TYR A 67 1.56 -8.80 1.50
CA TYR A 67 1.16 -9.73 2.56
C TYR A 67 0.76 -11.10 2.01
N GLU A 68 -0.15 -11.13 1.04
CA GLU A 68 -0.70 -12.34 0.42
C GLU A 68 0.38 -13.17 -0.30
N LEU A 69 1.38 -12.51 -0.87
CA LEU A 69 2.49 -13.17 -1.57
C LEU A 69 3.73 -13.44 -0.68
N GLY A 70 3.67 -13.09 0.61
CA GLY A 70 4.81 -13.21 1.54
C GLY A 70 6.03 -12.37 1.14
N LEU A 71 5.80 -11.24 0.45
CA LEU A 71 6.84 -10.34 -0.02
C LEU A 71 7.16 -9.25 1.02
N PRO A 72 8.42 -8.81 1.12
CA PRO A 72 8.79 -7.72 2.01
C PRO A 72 8.10 -6.41 1.59
N ALA A 73 7.49 -5.74 2.56
CA ALA A 73 6.88 -4.42 2.41
C ALA A 73 7.82 -3.33 2.95
N ASP A 74 9.01 -3.21 2.36
CA ASP A 74 10.01 -2.23 2.79
C ASP A 74 9.59 -0.79 2.45
N LEU A 75 9.39 0.04 3.48
CA LEU A 75 9.06 1.45 3.33
C LEU A 75 10.30 2.26 2.87
N HIS A 76 10.19 2.93 1.72
CA HIS A 76 11.20 3.86 1.21
C HIS A 76 11.13 5.26 1.87
N GLU A 77 12.24 6.01 1.92
CA GLU A 77 12.28 7.34 2.55
C GLU A 77 11.41 8.40 1.83
N SER A 78 11.05 8.18 0.56
CA SER A 78 10.17 9.10 -0.19
C SER A 78 8.72 9.14 0.32
N HIS A 79 8.31 8.20 1.18
CA HIS A 79 6.93 8.11 1.69
C HIS A 79 6.49 9.28 2.58
N ALA A 80 7.44 10.04 3.13
CA ALA A 80 7.16 11.12 4.08
C ALA A 80 6.28 12.25 3.51
N SER A 81 6.35 12.53 2.21
CA SER A 81 5.60 13.64 1.60
C SER A 81 4.09 13.37 1.47
N TYR A 82 3.65 12.11 1.42
CA TYR A 82 2.24 11.73 1.29
C TYR A 82 1.57 11.52 2.66
N ILE A 83 2.35 11.12 3.68
CA ILE A 83 1.86 10.92 5.05
C ILE A 83 1.22 12.20 5.60
N ALA A 84 1.82 13.36 5.35
CA ALA A 84 1.25 14.64 5.79
C ALA A 84 -0.14 14.90 5.19
N HIS A 85 -0.34 14.63 3.89
CA HIS A 85 -1.64 14.76 3.25
C HIS A 85 -2.64 13.71 3.72
N TRP A 86 -2.22 12.47 3.98
CA TRP A 86 -3.09 11.44 4.53
C TRP A 86 -3.55 11.78 5.95
N LEU A 87 -2.67 12.33 6.79
CA LEU A 87 -3.03 12.82 8.11
C LEU A 87 -4.09 13.92 8.05
N ASP A 88 -4.00 14.83 7.07
CA ASP A 88 -5.02 15.86 6.89
C ASP A 88 -6.37 15.28 6.45
N ILE A 89 -6.36 14.26 5.60
CA ILE A 89 -7.58 13.51 5.23
C ILE A 89 -8.18 12.83 6.47
N LEU A 90 -7.38 12.09 7.24
CA LEU A 90 -7.82 11.34 8.41
C LEU A 90 -8.31 12.24 9.55
N LYS A 91 -7.70 13.42 9.72
CA LYS A 91 -8.19 14.46 10.64
C LYS A 91 -9.55 15.01 10.20
N SER A 92 -9.77 15.13 8.89
CA SER A 92 -11.03 15.63 8.35
C SER A 92 -12.15 14.57 8.35
N ASP A 93 -11.81 13.30 8.19
CA ASP A 93 -12.75 12.18 8.17
C ASP A 93 -12.09 10.92 8.75
N LYS A 94 -12.52 10.53 9.94
CA LYS A 94 -12.03 9.34 10.65
C LYS A 94 -12.41 8.03 9.95
N THR A 95 -13.44 8.06 9.11
CA THR A 95 -13.91 6.89 8.35
C THR A 95 -13.18 6.70 7.02
N ALA A 96 -12.34 7.68 6.64
CA ALA A 96 -11.60 7.64 5.38
C ALA A 96 -10.66 6.43 5.29
N ILE A 97 -10.05 6.01 6.40
CA ILE A 97 -9.17 4.83 6.41
C ILE A 97 -9.94 3.54 6.10
N ILE A 98 -11.10 3.36 6.73
CA ILE A 98 -11.98 2.18 6.53
C ILE A 98 -12.51 2.17 5.10
N THR A 99 -12.90 3.34 4.59
CA THR A 99 -13.37 3.49 3.20
C THR A 99 -12.26 3.19 2.20
N ALA A 100 -11.02 3.63 2.47
CA ALA A 100 -9.88 3.35 1.63
C ALA A 100 -9.53 1.85 1.64
N ALA A 101 -9.56 1.20 2.81
CA ALA A 101 -9.37 -0.24 2.95
C ALA A 101 -10.43 -1.04 2.15
N ALA A 102 -11.71 -0.70 2.27
CA ALA A 102 -12.77 -1.35 1.51
C ALA A 102 -12.58 -1.24 -0.01
N LYS A 103 -12.10 -0.09 -0.49
CA LYS A 103 -11.77 0.11 -1.92
C LYS A 103 -10.50 -0.64 -2.33
N ALA A 104 -9.52 -0.74 -1.45
CA ALA A 104 -8.31 -1.52 -1.66
C ALA A 104 -8.64 -3.01 -1.77
N ASP A 105 -9.55 -3.52 -0.95
CA ASP A 105 -10.03 -4.90 -1.01
C ASP A 105 -10.74 -5.21 -2.33
N GLN A 106 -11.61 -4.31 -2.80
CA GLN A 106 -12.23 -4.44 -4.12
C GLN A 106 -11.19 -4.47 -5.25
N ALA A 107 -10.16 -3.63 -5.15
CA ALA A 107 -9.07 -3.59 -6.12
C ALA A 107 -8.22 -4.87 -6.07
N PHE A 108 -7.90 -5.36 -4.88
CA PHE A 108 -7.19 -6.62 -4.69
C PHE A 108 -7.97 -7.78 -5.28
N ASN A 109 -9.27 -7.92 -4.96
CA ASN A 109 -10.11 -9.00 -5.49
C ASN A 109 -10.20 -8.98 -7.02
N LEU A 110 -10.28 -7.78 -7.63
CA LEU A 110 -10.21 -7.65 -9.08
C LEU A 110 -8.88 -8.18 -9.62
N LEU A 111 -7.75 -7.73 -9.05
CA LEU A 111 -6.42 -8.16 -9.47
C LEU A 111 -6.19 -9.66 -9.28
N ALA A 112 -6.66 -10.21 -8.15
CA ALA A 112 -6.64 -11.64 -7.85
C ALA A 112 -7.36 -12.43 -8.95
N ALA A 113 -8.58 -12.02 -9.31
CA ALA A 113 -9.37 -12.63 -10.39
C ALA A 113 -8.66 -12.58 -11.76
N TYR A 114 -7.94 -11.49 -12.08
CA TYR A 114 -7.14 -11.42 -13.31
C TYR A 114 -5.89 -12.32 -13.28
N SER A 115 -5.31 -12.54 -12.10
CA SER A 115 -4.10 -13.34 -11.94
C SER A 115 -4.36 -14.84 -11.76
N GLY A 116 -5.61 -15.23 -11.49
CA GLY A 116 -5.95 -16.59 -11.07
C GLY A 116 -5.48 -16.91 -9.65
N TYR A 117 -5.22 -15.89 -8.83
CA TYR A 117 -4.87 -16.06 -7.42
C TYR A 117 -6.12 -16.42 -6.62
N GLU A 118 -6.06 -17.55 -5.92
CA GLU A 118 -7.03 -17.93 -4.90
C GLU A 118 -6.41 -17.60 -3.54
N SER A 119 -7.09 -16.75 -2.77
CA SER A 119 -6.67 -16.49 -1.39
C SER A 119 -6.98 -17.70 -0.53
N GLU A 120 -6.08 -18.03 0.39
CA GLU A 120 -6.41 -18.95 1.48
C GLU A 120 -7.65 -18.42 2.22
N PRO A 121 -8.62 -19.27 2.56
CA PRO A 121 -9.80 -18.84 3.29
C PRO A 121 -9.37 -18.16 4.59
N ALA A 122 -9.93 -16.98 4.87
CA ALA A 122 -9.62 -16.24 6.09
C ALA A 122 -9.78 -17.15 7.30
N GLU A 123 -8.68 -17.43 8.02
CA GLU A 123 -8.76 -18.06 9.33
C GLU A 123 -9.76 -17.26 10.17
N GLU A 124 -10.70 -17.97 10.79
CA GLU A 124 -11.68 -17.38 11.72
C GLU A 124 -10.96 -16.42 12.66
N ALA A 125 -11.51 -15.22 12.80
CA ALA A 125 -10.93 -14.11 13.55
C ALA A 125 -10.25 -14.60 14.84
N HIS A 126 -8.91 -14.57 14.84
CA HIS A 126 -8.13 -14.80 16.05
C HIS A 126 -8.61 -13.80 17.11
N GLU A 127 -8.97 -14.35 18.27
CA GLU A 127 -9.49 -13.63 19.42
C GLU A 127 -8.76 -12.30 19.65
N GLU A 128 -9.54 -11.22 19.69
CA GLU A 128 -9.10 -9.83 19.76
C GLU A 128 -8.15 -9.64 20.96
N ALA A 129 -6.85 -9.70 20.71
CA ALA A 129 -5.86 -9.40 21.74
C ALA A 129 -6.10 -7.95 22.22
N PRO A 130 -6.09 -7.68 23.54
CA PRO A 130 -6.46 -6.37 24.07
C PRO A 130 -5.63 -5.27 23.43
N VAL A 131 -6.29 -4.33 22.74
CA VAL A 131 -5.65 -3.16 22.16
C VAL A 131 -5.02 -2.36 23.32
N PRO A 132 -3.68 -2.22 23.40
CA PRO A 132 -3.10 -1.47 24.49
C PRO A 132 -3.52 -0.01 24.36
N ALA A 133 -4.12 0.54 25.42
CA ALA A 133 -4.43 1.95 25.51
C ALA A 133 -3.12 2.75 25.44
N TYR A 134 -2.88 3.41 24.31
CA TYR A 134 -1.84 4.40 24.19
C TYR A 134 -2.25 5.63 25.01
N ALA A 135 -1.49 5.91 26.07
CA ALA A 135 -1.60 7.07 26.94
C ALA A 135 -0.88 8.29 26.35
#